data_AF-A0A517Y2D5-F1
#
_entry.id   AF-A0A517Y2D5-F1
#
_cell.length_a   1.000
_cell.length_b   1.000
_cell.length_c   1.000
_cell.angle_alpha   90.00
_cell.angle_beta   90.00
_cell.angle_gamma   90.00
#
_symmetry.space_group_name_H-M   'P 1'
#
loop_
_entity.id
_entity.type
_entity.pdbx_description
1 polymer ?
#
loop_
_entity_poly.entity_id
_entity_poly.type
_entity_poly.pdbx_seq_one_letter_code
_entity_poly.pdbx_strand_id
1 'polypeptide(L)'
;MVKLYIAGRLAGTMDDALRVMREAAASRQPVEYREADGSVFGVFTPITVPAPFSEPPCPWEPSLTWEDIERRRQGEMLTFEELKTRLGWE
;
A
#
# COMPACT_ATOMS: atom_id res chain seq x y z
N MET A 1 8.11 22.51 -7.82
CA MET A 1 7.06 21.69 -8.47
C MET A 1 7.65 20.32 -8.73
N VAL A 2 7.00 19.25 -8.23
CA VAL A 2 7.50 17.87 -8.34
C VAL A 2 7.15 17.28 -9.70
N LYS A 3 8.14 16.64 -10.32
CA LYS A 3 8.03 15.93 -11.58
C LYS A 3 8.15 14.42 -11.34
N LEU A 4 7.35 13.64 -12.04
CA LEU A 4 7.31 12.19 -11.94
C LEU A 4 8.03 11.57 -13.12
N TYR A 5 8.97 10.67 -12.85
CA TYR A 5 9.78 9.99 -13.86
C TYR A 5 9.58 8.48 -13.79
N ILE A 6 9.43 7.83 -14.94
CA ILE A 6 9.43 6.36 -15.06
C ILE A 6 10.66 5.96 -15.88
N ALA A 7 11.53 5.12 -15.32
CA ALA A 7 12.76 4.68 -15.98
C ALA A 7 13.60 5.85 -16.57
N GLY A 8 13.71 6.95 -15.82
CA GLY A 8 14.43 8.16 -16.24
C GLY A 8 13.72 9.05 -17.27
N ARG A 9 12.54 8.67 -17.77
CA ARG A 9 11.70 9.52 -18.66
C ARG A 9 10.69 10.32 -17.85
N LEU A 10 10.55 11.60 -18.15
CA LEU A 10 9.48 12.43 -17.59
C LEU A 10 8.11 11.87 -18.00
N ALA A 11 7.31 11.47 -17.02
CA ALA A 11 5.99 10.86 -17.19
C ALA A 11 4.83 11.82 -16.86
N GLY A 12 5.08 12.82 -16.02
CA GLY A 12 4.10 13.85 -15.68
C GLY A 12 4.48 14.68 -14.46
N THR A 13 3.48 15.34 -13.88
CA THR A 13 3.58 16.09 -12.62
C THR A 13 2.73 15.42 -11.54
N MET A 14 2.65 16.01 -10.34
CA MET A 14 1.77 15.50 -9.29
C MET A 14 0.28 15.49 -9.68
N ASP A 15 -0.16 16.38 -10.57
CA ASP A 15 -1.53 16.37 -11.09
C ASP A 15 -1.82 15.10 -11.93
N ASP A 16 -0.78 14.48 -12.48
CA ASP A 16 -0.85 13.24 -13.25
C ASP A 16 -0.65 11.98 -12.40
N ALA A 17 -0.47 12.10 -11.08
CA ALA A 17 0.07 11.03 -10.26
C ALA A 17 -0.67 9.70 -10.44
N LEU A 18 -2.01 9.70 -10.42
CA LEU A 18 -2.79 8.46 -10.57
C LEU A 18 -2.54 7.76 -11.91
N ARG A 19 -2.42 8.53 -13.01
CA ARG A 19 -2.14 8.00 -14.34
C ARG A 19 -0.72 7.42 -14.40
N VAL A 20 0.26 8.18 -13.92
CA VAL A 20 1.68 7.77 -13.90
C VAL A 20 1.89 6.52 -13.06
N MET A 21 1.24 6.42 -11.90
CA MET A 21 1.34 5.26 -11.01
C MET A 21 0.75 3.99 -11.64
N ARG A 22 -0.34 4.12 -12.41
CA ARG A 22 -0.91 2.99 -13.18
C ARG A 22 0.03 2.54 -14.31
N GLU A 23 0.63 3.49 -15.03
CA GLU A 23 1.61 3.22 -16.08
C GLU A 23 2.85 2.51 -15.52
N ALA A 24 3.35 2.99 -14.38
CA ALA A 24 4.45 2.39 -13.64
C ALA A 24 4.12 0.97 -13.17
N ALA A 25 2.92 0.74 -12.64
CA ALA A 25 2.47 -0.58 -12.23
C ALA A 25 2.34 -1.56 -13.42
N ALA A 26 1.81 -1.10 -14.55
CA ALA A 26 1.69 -1.91 -15.77
C ALA A 26 3.06 -2.27 -16.37
N SER A 27 4.00 -1.33 -16.35
CA SER A 27 5.37 -1.52 -16.87
C SER A 27 6.35 -2.13 -15.86
N ARG A 28 5.92 -2.28 -14.60
CA ARG A 28 6.76 -2.77 -13.47
C ARG A 28 8.01 -1.93 -13.28
N GLN A 29 7.91 -0.62 -13.54
CA GLN A 29 9.02 0.32 -13.43
C GLN A 29 8.79 1.24 -12.22
N PRO A 30 9.85 1.65 -11.50
CA PRO A 30 9.71 2.61 -10.41
C PRO A 30 9.32 4.00 -10.92
N VAL A 31 8.63 4.76 -10.07
CA VAL A 31 8.39 6.19 -10.25
C VAL A 31 9.34 6.96 -9.35
N GLU A 32 10.19 7.80 -9.94
CA GLU A 32 11.03 8.73 -9.20
C GLU A 32 10.31 10.08 -9.08
N TYR A 33 10.27 10.59 -7.85
CA TYR A 33 9.79 11.94 -7.58
C TYR A 33 10.99 12.88 -7.58
N ARG A 34 11.05 13.74 -8.60
CA ARG A 34 12.16 14.68 -8.78
C ARG A 34 11.74 16.12 -8.54
N GLU A 35 12.61 16.86 -7.87
CA GLU A 35 12.50 18.30 -7.68
C GLU A 35 12.91 19.07 -8.94
N ALA A 36 12.77 20.40 -8.91
CA ALA A 36 13.08 21.26 -10.06
C ALA A 36 14.57 21.26 -10.43
N ASP A 37 15.45 21.03 -9.46
CA ASP A 37 16.90 20.90 -9.63
C ASP A 37 17.33 19.51 -10.13
N GLY A 38 16.36 18.59 -10.30
CA GLY A 38 16.59 17.22 -10.74
C GLY A 38 16.95 16.23 -9.63
N SER A 39 17.03 16.68 -8.37
CA SER A 39 17.25 15.79 -7.22
C SER A 39 16.06 14.85 -7.02
N VAL A 40 16.35 13.59 -6.67
CA VAL A 40 15.34 12.58 -6.34
C VAL A 40 15.07 12.65 -4.85
N PHE A 41 13.84 12.97 -4.44
CA PHE A 41 13.47 12.99 -3.02
C PHE A 41 12.67 11.76 -2.59
N GLY A 42 12.17 10.97 -3.55
CA GLY A 42 11.44 9.74 -3.26
C GLY A 42 11.39 8.81 -4.45
N VAL A 43 11.12 7.53 -4.18
CA VAL A 43 10.89 6.51 -5.20
C VAL A 43 9.69 5.67 -4.78
N PHE A 44 8.71 5.55 -5.68
CA PHE A 44 7.65 4.57 -5.57
C PHE A 44 8.01 3.37 -6.42
N THR A 45 8.08 2.19 -5.81
CA THR A 45 8.28 0.93 -6.52
C THR A 45 6.94 0.21 -6.58
N PRO A 46 6.37 -0.01 -7.78
CA PRO A 46 5.15 -0.79 -7.90
C PRO A 46 5.39 -2.18 -7.33
N ILE A 47 4.56 -2.58 -6.37
CA ILE A 47 4.66 -3.91 -5.79
C ILE A 47 4.18 -4.91 -6.84
N THR A 48 5.12 -5.56 -7.51
CA THR A 48 4.87 -6.78 -8.27
C THR A 48 5.02 -7.96 -7.32
N VAL A 49 4.04 -8.19 -6.43
CA VAL A 49 4.01 -9.48 -5.74
C VAL A 49 3.64 -10.50 -6.80
N PRO A 50 4.51 -11.48 -7.13
CA PRO A 50 3.98 -12.72 -7.69
C PRO A 50 3.15 -13.33 -6.58
N ALA A 51 1.87 -13.60 -6.83
CA ALA A 51 1.16 -14.50 -5.94
C ALA A 51 1.95 -15.83 -5.84
N PRO A 52 2.07 -16.45 -4.66
CA PRO A 52 1.49 -16.05 -3.39
C PRO A 52 2.49 -15.28 -2.53
N PHE A 53 1.98 -14.40 -1.69
CA PHE A 53 2.71 -13.78 -0.58
C PHE A 53 3.59 -14.83 0.12
N SER A 54 4.91 -14.72 0.01
CA SER A 54 5.83 -15.53 0.82
C SER A 54 5.84 -15.06 2.28
N GLU A 55 5.35 -13.85 2.53
CA GLU A 55 5.20 -13.29 3.86
C GLU A 55 3.74 -13.44 4.31
N PRO A 56 3.50 -13.97 5.52
CA PRO A 56 2.15 -14.03 6.06
C PRO A 56 1.57 -12.61 6.13
N PRO A 57 0.26 -12.42 5.87
CA PRO A 57 -0.36 -11.09 5.93
C PRO A 57 -0.27 -10.48 7.34
N CYS A 58 -0.05 -11.31 8.35
CA CYS A 58 0.19 -10.92 9.73
C CYS A 58 1.43 -11.66 10.27
N PRO A 59 2.59 -10.98 10.45
CA PRO A 59 3.83 -11.62 10.91
C PRO A 59 3.73 -12.30 12.28
N TRP A 60 2.88 -11.80 13.17
CA TRP A 60 2.64 -12.37 14.51
C TRP A 60 1.49 -13.38 14.56
N GLU A 61 0.74 -13.56 13.46
CA GLU A 61 -0.27 -14.61 13.30
C GLU A 61 -0.09 -15.27 11.90
N PRO A 62 0.97 -16.08 11.67
CA PRO A 62 1.31 -16.56 10.33
C PRO A 62 0.26 -17.46 9.67
N SER A 63 -0.63 -18.07 10.47
CA SER A 63 -1.76 -18.86 10.01
C SER A 63 -2.93 -18.02 9.52
N LEU A 64 -2.93 -16.70 9.76
CA LEU A 64 -4.01 -15.81 9.38
C LEU A 64 -4.06 -15.71 7.85
N THR A 65 -5.20 -16.10 7.26
CA THR A 65 -5.40 -15.98 5.81
C THR A 65 -6.03 -14.64 5.45
N TRP A 66 -5.93 -14.25 4.16
CA TRP A 66 -6.66 -13.08 3.65
C TRP A 66 -8.18 -13.23 3.78
N GLU A 67 -8.70 -14.45 3.67
CA GLU A 67 -10.12 -14.76 3.89
C GLU A 67 -10.52 -14.51 5.35
N ASP A 68 -9.68 -14.92 6.31
CA ASP A 68 -9.91 -14.64 7.72
C ASP A 68 -9.90 -13.15 8.03
N ILE A 69 -8.99 -12.38 7.43
CA ILE A 69 -8.92 -10.93 7.58
C ILE A 69 -10.21 -10.27 7.08
N GLU A 70 -10.66 -10.64 5.89
CA GLU A 70 -11.87 -10.05 5.32
C GLU A 70 -13.12 -10.45 6.12
N ARG A 71 -13.20 -11.69 6.59
CA ARG A 71 -14.25 -12.14 7.50
C ARG A 71 -14.26 -11.37 8.82
N ARG A 72 -13.09 -11.13 9.44
CA ARG A 72 -12.95 -10.32 10.66
C ARG A 72 -13.36 -8.86 10.41
N ARG A 73 -12.99 -8.30 9.25
CA ARG A 73 -13.35 -6.93 8.85
C ARG A 73 -14.85 -6.73 8.69
N GLN A 74 -15.55 -7.74 8.18
CA GLN A 74 -17.01 -7.75 8.01
C GLN A 74 -17.76 -8.14 9.31
N GLY A 75 -17.03 -8.59 10.32
CA GLY A 75 -17.59 -8.98 11.61
C GLY A 75 -18.04 -7.80 12.47
N GLU A 76 -18.64 -8.13 13.60
CA GLU A 76 -19.03 -7.15 14.62
C GLU A 76 -17.77 -6.51 15.22
N MET A 77 -17.59 -5.21 14.96
CA MET A 77 -16.53 -4.41 15.54
C MET A 77 -17.06 -3.76 16.82
N LEU A 78 -16.62 -4.27 17.96
CA LEU A 78 -16.94 -3.69 19.27
C LEU A 78 -15.93 -2.61 19.61
N THR A 79 -16.40 -1.52 20.19
CA THR A 79 -15.55 -0.59 20.93
C THR A 79 -14.93 -1.30 22.14
N PHE A 80 -13.86 -0.72 22.69
CA PHE A 80 -13.22 -1.29 23.88
C PHE A 80 -14.20 -1.42 25.06
N GLU A 81 -15.09 -0.45 25.27
CA GLU A 81 -16.09 -0.49 26.36
C GLU A 81 -17.18 -1.56 26.14
N GLU A 82 -17.63 -1.74 24.89
CA GLU A 82 -18.57 -2.81 24.56
C GLU A 82 -17.92 -4.20 24.72
N LEU A 83 -16.64 -4.32 24.37
CA LEU A 83 -15.86 -5.54 24.59
C LEU A 83 -15.68 -5.82 26.08
N LYS A 84 -15.31 -4.81 26.89
CA LYS A 84 -15.20 -4.92 28.35
C LYS A 84 -16.50 -5.41 28.97
N THR A 85 -17.63 -4.78 28.60
CA THR A 85 -18.96 -5.14 29.07
C THR A 85 -19.29 -6.60 28.71
N ARG A 86 -19.02 -7.00 27.47
CA ARG A 86 -19.30 -8.36 26.99
C ARG A 86 -18.44 -9.43 27.66
N LEU A 87 -17.20 -9.08 28.03
CA LEU A 87 -16.27 -9.98 28.71
C LEU A 87 -16.41 -9.95 30.24
N GLY A 88 -17.26 -9.08 30.80
CA GLY A 88 -17.42 -8.91 32.24
C GLY A 88 -16.18 -8.31 32.91
N TRP A 89 -15.41 -7.51 32.17
CA TRP A 89 -14.26 -6.79 32.70
C TRP A 89 -14.73 -5.42 33.19
N GLU A 90 -14.88 -5.26 34.51
CA GLU A 90 -15.14 -3.96 35.15
C GLU A 90 -13.94 -3.01 35.00
#